data_AF-A0A059CU30-F1
#
_entry.id   AF-A0A059CU30-F1
#
_cell.length_a   1.000
_cell.length_b   1.000
_cell.length_c   1.000
_cell.angle_alpha   90.00
_cell.angle_beta   90.00
_cell.angle_gamma   90.00
#
_symmetry.space_group_name_H-M   'P 1'
#
loop_
_entity.id
_entity.type
_entity.pdbx_description
1 polymer ?
#
loop_
_entity_poly.entity_id
_entity_poly.type
_entity_poly.pdbx_seq_one_letter_code
_entity_poly.pdbx_strand_id
1 'polypeptide(L)'
;MDGGAQYNPRTVEEVFRDFKGRRAGMIKALTTEVEEFYQQCDPEKENLCLYGFPSEQWEVNLPAEEVPPELPEPALGINFARDGMQEKDWLSLVAVHSDAWLLSVAFYFGARFGFDKADRF
;
A
#
# COMPACT_ATOMS: atom_id res chain seq x y z
N MET A 1 -2.90 11.40 -23.04
CA MET A 1 -2.95 12.13 -21.75
C MET A 1 -4.40 12.18 -21.32
N ASP A 2 -4.89 11.08 -20.73
CA ASP A 2 -6.15 11.10 -20.00
C ASP A 2 -5.77 11.40 -18.55
N GLY A 3 -6.08 12.62 -18.11
CA GLY A 3 -6.03 12.96 -16.69
C GLY A 3 -7.05 12.09 -15.99
N GLY A 4 -6.56 11.00 -15.38
CA GLY A 4 -7.37 10.11 -14.55
C GLY A 4 -8.14 10.97 -13.56
N ALA A 5 -9.47 10.85 -13.58
CA ALA A 5 -10.34 11.55 -12.66
C ALA A 5 -9.74 11.41 -11.25
N GLN A 6 -9.46 12.54 -10.60
CA GLN A 6 -8.82 12.60 -9.30
C GLN A 6 -9.57 11.68 -8.33
N TYR A 7 -8.96 10.55 -7.98
CA TYR A 7 -9.57 9.56 -7.11
C TYR A 7 -9.77 10.19 -5.72
N ASN A 8 -11.02 10.34 -5.29
CA ASN A 8 -11.36 11.23 -4.18
C ASN A 8 -12.54 10.66 -3.35
N PRO A 9 -12.32 9.65 -2.49
CA PRO A 9 -13.36 9.02 -1.67
C PRO A 9 -13.77 9.93 -0.51
N ARG A 10 -15.01 10.43 -0.45
CA ARG A 10 -15.43 11.49 0.48
C ARG A 10 -16.29 11.02 1.65
N THR A 11 -16.87 9.82 1.60
CA THR A 11 -17.66 9.26 2.72
C THR A 11 -16.95 8.10 3.42
N VAL A 12 -17.41 7.74 4.63
CA VAL A 12 -16.89 6.60 5.40
C VAL A 12 -16.93 5.31 4.56
N GLU A 13 -18.03 5.07 3.85
CA GLU A 13 -18.20 3.89 3.01
C GLU A 13 -17.27 3.89 1.80
N GLU A 14 -16.98 5.07 1.23
CA GLU A 14 -16.06 5.22 0.11
C GLU A 14 -14.62 4.99 0.55
N VAL A 15 -14.21 5.55 1.71
CA VAL A 15 -12.88 5.31 2.30
C VAL A 15 -12.72 3.85 2.72
N PHE A 16 -13.75 3.22 3.29
CA PHE A 16 -13.69 1.81 3.62
C PHE A 16 -13.66 0.91 2.38
N ARG A 17 -14.28 1.34 1.27
CA ARG A 17 -14.20 0.64 -0.01
C ARG A 17 -12.79 0.76 -0.62
N ASP A 18 -12.19 1.94 -0.58
CA ASP A 18 -10.77 2.16 -0.93
C ASP A 18 -9.87 1.20 -0.15
N PHE A 19 -9.98 1.22 1.18
CA PHE A 19 -9.21 0.36 2.08
C PHE A 19 -9.33 -1.12 1.69
N LYS A 20 -10.57 -1.61 1.48
CA LYS A 20 -10.79 -3.01 1.09
C LYS A 20 -10.16 -3.35 -0.25
N GLY A 21 -10.24 -2.45 -1.23
CA GLY A 21 -9.65 -2.65 -2.55
C GLY A 21 -8.13 -2.79 -2.45
N ARG A 22 -7.47 -1.83 -1.80
CA ARG A 22 -6.01 -1.85 -1.58
C ARG A 22 -5.57 -3.08 -0.81
N ARG A 23 -6.30 -3.42 0.27
CA ARG A 23 -6.05 -4.62 1.08
C ARG A 23 -6.15 -5.90 0.25
N ALA A 24 -7.14 -6.00 -0.64
CA ALA A 24 -7.27 -7.15 -1.52
C ALA A 24 -6.08 -7.29 -2.47
N GLY A 25 -5.59 -6.18 -3.04
CA GLY A 25 -4.37 -6.16 -3.86
C GLY A 25 -3.15 -6.66 -3.07
N MET A 26 -2.94 -6.14 -1.85
CA MET A 26 -1.82 -6.56 -1.01
C MET A 26 -1.92 -8.03 -0.56
N ILE A 27 -3.13 -8.53 -0.30
CA ILE A 27 -3.32 -9.96 -0.01
C ILE A 27 -2.94 -10.81 -1.22
N LYS A 28 -3.30 -10.41 -2.45
CA LYS A 28 -2.89 -11.14 -3.66
C LYS A 28 -1.36 -11.21 -3.75
N ALA A 29 -0.68 -10.07 -3.62
CA ALA A 29 0.78 -10.00 -3.63
C ALA A 29 1.43 -10.93 -2.60
N LEU A 30 0.88 -10.99 -1.39
CA LEU A 30 1.46 -11.76 -0.28
C LEU A 30 0.96 -13.22 -0.21
N THR A 31 0.07 -13.65 -1.11
CA THR A 31 -0.48 -15.00 -1.11
C THR A 31 -0.54 -15.61 -2.51
N THR A 32 -1.56 -15.31 -3.30
CA THR A 32 -1.82 -15.97 -4.59
C THR A 32 -0.80 -15.65 -5.66
N GLU A 33 -0.14 -14.49 -5.56
CA GLU A 33 0.83 -13.97 -6.53
C GLU A 33 2.21 -13.77 -5.87
N VAL A 34 2.48 -14.52 -4.79
CA VAL A 34 3.69 -14.38 -3.97
C VAL A 34 4.99 -14.63 -4.73
N GLU A 35 4.98 -15.56 -5.69
CA GLU A 35 6.16 -15.83 -6.52
C GLU A 35 6.52 -14.64 -7.42
N GLU A 36 5.51 -13.99 -8.01
CA GLU A 36 5.70 -12.79 -8.82
C GLU A 36 6.19 -11.62 -7.96
N PHE A 37 5.55 -11.41 -6.81
CA PHE A 37 5.95 -10.39 -5.85
C PHE A 37 7.40 -10.58 -5.36
N TYR A 38 7.79 -11.81 -5.02
CA TYR A 38 9.15 -12.15 -4.60
C TYR A 38 10.19 -11.83 -5.67
N GLN A 39 9.89 -12.18 -6.93
CA GLN A 39 10.77 -11.92 -8.08
C GLN A 39 10.93 -10.43 -8.37
N GLN A 40 9.85 -9.64 -8.23
CA GLN A 40 9.92 -8.19 -8.44
C GLN A 40 10.74 -7.47 -7.36
N CYS A 41 10.77 -8.00 -6.13
CA CYS A 41 11.52 -7.49 -4.99
C CYS A 41 13.04 -7.80 -5.05
N ASP A 42 13.70 -7.45 -6.15
CA ASP A 42 15.13 -7.66 -6.36
C ASP A 42 16.00 -6.81 -5.40
N PRO A 43 16.83 -7.41 -4.53
CA PRO A 43 17.71 -6.69 -3.59
C PRO A 43 18.80 -5.86 -4.27
N GLU A 44 19.11 -6.13 -5.54
CA GLU A 44 20.10 -5.36 -6.31
C GLU A 44 19.52 -4.08 -6.92
N LYS A 45 18.19 -3.89 -6.85
CA LYS A 45 17.53 -2.64 -7.23
C LYS A 45 17.58 -1.62 -6.10
N GLU A 46 17.31 -0.36 -6.46
CA GLU A 46 17.02 0.68 -5.48
C GLU A 46 15.89 0.27 -4.52
N ASN A 47 15.74 1.00 -3.42
CA ASN A 47 14.78 0.65 -2.37
C ASN A 47 13.33 0.70 -2.91
N LEU A 48 12.66 -0.46 -2.90
CA LEU A 48 11.31 -0.63 -3.42
C LEU A 48 10.27 -0.58 -2.29
N CYS A 49 9.03 -0.28 -2.68
CA CYS A 49 7.82 -0.29 -1.86
C CYS A 49 6.79 -1.27 -2.46
N LEU A 50 5.88 -1.77 -1.64
CA LEU A 50 4.67 -2.47 -2.10
C LEU A 50 3.47 -1.52 -2.01
N TYR A 51 2.83 -1.26 -3.14
CA TYR A 51 1.62 -0.45 -3.25
C TYR A 51 0.39 -1.33 -3.47
N GLY A 52 -0.70 -1.00 -2.77
CA GLY A 52 -2.03 -1.54 -3.03
C GLY A 52 -2.95 -0.47 -3.64
N PHE A 53 -3.74 -0.85 -4.64
CA PHE A 53 -4.65 0.05 -5.35
C PHE A 53 -6.13 -0.26 -5.08
N PRO A 54 -7.02 0.75 -5.17
CA PRO A 54 -8.46 0.55 -4.96
C PRO A 54 -9.09 -0.41 -5.99
N SER A 55 -8.42 -0.62 -7.13
CA SER A 55 -8.76 -1.58 -8.18
C SER A 55 -8.40 -3.03 -7.84
N GLU A 56 -8.02 -3.30 -6.58
CA GLU A 56 -7.57 -4.62 -6.10
C GLU A 56 -6.31 -5.13 -6.80
N GLN A 57 -5.52 -4.22 -7.36
CA GLN A 57 -4.21 -4.48 -7.93
C GLN A 57 -3.12 -4.12 -6.92
N TRP A 58 -1.92 -4.64 -7.14
CA TRP A 58 -0.72 -4.28 -6.40
C TRP A 58 0.41 -3.95 -7.37
N GLU A 59 1.42 -3.25 -6.88
CA GLU A 59 2.63 -2.92 -7.64
C GLU A 59 3.84 -2.84 -6.72
N VAL A 60 4.98 -3.32 -7.20
CA VAL A 60 6.28 -3.04 -6.59
C VAL A 60 6.96 -1.95 -7.39
N ASN A 61 7.19 -0.79 -6.77
CA ASN A 61 7.79 0.37 -7.43
C ASN A 61 8.64 1.20 -6.46
N LEU A 62 9.39 2.15 -7.00
CA LEU A 62 10.08 3.18 -6.23
C LEU A 62 9.09 4.07 -5.47
N PRO A 63 9.51 4.70 -4.36
CA PRO A 63 8.70 5.71 -3.68
C PRO A 63 8.34 6.87 -4.61
N ALA A 64 7.28 7.61 -4.30
CA ALA A 64 6.88 8.73 -5.14
C ALA A 64 7.98 9.81 -5.18
N GLU A 65 8.22 10.36 -6.39
CA GLU A 65 9.20 11.43 -6.58
C GLU A 65 8.70 12.80 -6.04
N GLU A 66 7.39 12.96 -5.86
CA GLU A 66 6.78 14.22 -5.41
C GLU A 66 7.07 14.50 -3.93
N VAL A 67 7.43 15.76 -3.62
CA VAL A 67 7.72 16.20 -2.25
C VAL A 67 6.90 17.45 -1.91
N PRO A 68 5.88 17.36 -1.02
CA PRO A 68 5.41 16.15 -0.32
C PRO A 68 4.50 15.27 -1.20
N PRO A 69 4.50 13.94 -1.01
CA PRO A 69 3.57 13.05 -1.71
C PRO A 69 2.13 13.27 -1.27
N GLU A 70 1.17 13.00 -2.16
CA GLU A 70 -0.26 13.15 -1.85
C GLU A 70 -0.74 12.18 -0.76
N LEU A 71 -0.32 10.91 -0.82
CA LEU A 71 -0.68 9.87 0.14
C LEU A 71 0.51 9.54 1.06
N PRO A 72 0.25 8.99 2.27
CA PRO A 72 1.31 8.38 3.06
C PRO A 72 2.09 7.34 2.26
N GLU A 73 3.41 7.32 2.41
CA GLU A 73 4.27 6.37 1.71
C GLU A 73 4.30 4.99 2.42
N PRO A 74 4.33 3.88 1.67
CA PRO A 74 4.59 2.55 2.24
C PRO A 74 6.00 2.42 2.80
N ALA A 75 6.29 1.26 3.41
CA ALA A 75 7.64 0.96 3.87
C ALA A 75 8.63 0.85 2.69
N LEU A 76 9.70 1.64 2.77
CA LEU A 76 10.77 1.70 1.80
C LEU A 76 11.83 0.62 2.04
N GLY A 77 12.29 -0.02 0.97
CA GLY A 77 13.39 -0.99 1.02
C GLY A 77 12.96 -2.39 1.43
N ILE A 78 11.72 -2.79 1.11
CA ILE A 78 11.23 -4.15 1.42
C ILE A 78 12.08 -5.23 0.74
N ASN A 79 12.68 -4.93 -0.41
CA ASN A 79 13.56 -5.80 -1.17
C ASN A 79 14.91 -6.05 -0.46
N PHE A 80 15.43 -5.08 0.31
CA PHE A 80 16.74 -5.20 0.96
C PHE A 80 16.80 -6.35 1.98
N ALA A 81 15.69 -6.58 2.70
CA ALA A 81 15.61 -7.60 3.73
C ALA A 81 15.23 -9.00 3.20
N ARG A 82 14.89 -9.13 1.91
CA ARG A 82 14.31 -10.35 1.32
C ARG A 82 15.20 -11.58 1.52
N ASP A 83 16.47 -11.48 1.13
CA ASP A 83 17.40 -12.61 1.18
C ASP A 83 18.11 -12.76 2.54
N GLY A 84 17.85 -11.85 3.48
CA GLY A 84 18.44 -11.82 4.82
C GLY A 84 17.68 -12.61 5.89
N MET A 85 16.52 -13.18 5.56
CA MET A 85 15.67 -13.95 6.49
C MET A 85 14.86 -15.03 5.79
N GLN A 86 14.14 -15.86 6.54
CA GLN A 86 13.23 -16.84 5.94
C GLN A 86 12.11 -16.12 5.18
N GLU A 87 11.73 -16.64 4.02
CA GLU A 87 10.71 -16.03 3.16
C GLU A 87 9.42 -15.72 3.93
N LYS A 88 8.95 -16.64 4.77
CA LYS A 88 7.75 -16.43 5.61
C LYS A 88 7.91 -15.26 6.60
N ASP A 89 9.09 -15.09 7.18
CA ASP A 89 9.36 -14.00 8.13
C ASP A 89 9.42 -12.66 7.39
N TRP A 90 10.02 -12.65 6.19
CA TRP A 90 10.02 -11.50 5.29
C TRP A 90 8.60 -11.11 4.86
N LEU A 91 7.78 -12.07 4.42
CA LEU A 91 6.38 -11.83 4.07
C LEU A 91 5.59 -11.29 5.27
N SER A 92 5.86 -11.79 6.48
CA SER A 92 5.21 -11.30 7.71
C SER A 92 5.63 -9.85 8.01
N LEU A 93 6.91 -9.52 7.82
CA LEU A 93 7.42 -8.15 7.96
C LEU A 93 6.71 -7.21 6.98
N VAL A 94 6.66 -7.58 5.69
CA VAL A 94 5.96 -6.80 4.66
C VAL A 94 4.48 -6.65 5.01
N ALA A 95 3.81 -7.70 5.49
CA ALA A 95 2.41 -7.66 5.89
C ALA A 95 2.14 -6.65 7.01
N VAL A 96 2.96 -6.64 8.08
CA VAL A 96 2.79 -5.69 9.19
C VAL A 96 2.94 -4.25 8.72
N HIS A 97 3.93 -3.98 7.87
CA HIS A 97 4.11 -2.64 7.29
C HIS A 97 2.96 -2.26 6.34
N SER A 98 2.43 -3.22 5.60
CA SER A 98 1.29 -3.05 4.70
C SER A 98 0.01 -2.70 5.46
N ASP A 99 -0.27 -3.40 6.56
CA ASP A 99 -1.43 -3.11 7.42
C ASP A 99 -1.34 -1.71 8.04
N ALA A 100 -0.15 -1.31 8.50
CA ALA A 100 0.08 0.04 9.01
C ALA A 100 -0.14 1.11 7.94
N TRP A 101 0.34 0.87 6.72
CA TRP A 101 0.17 1.78 5.60
C TRP A 101 -1.30 1.93 5.20
N LEU A 102 -2.05 0.82 5.10
CA LEU A 102 -3.49 0.84 4.77
C LEU A 102 -4.29 1.66 5.78
N LEU A 103 -4.01 1.51 7.07
CA LEU A 103 -4.62 2.34 8.12
C LEU A 103 -4.22 3.81 7.96
N SER A 104 -2.95 4.10 7.71
CA SER A 104 -2.47 5.48 7.48
C SER A 104 -3.19 6.14 6.31
N VAL A 105 -3.38 5.44 5.19
CA VAL A 105 -4.10 5.96 4.01
C VAL A 105 -5.57 6.21 4.31
N ALA A 106 -6.25 5.26 4.97
CA ALA A 106 -7.67 5.41 5.31
C ALA A 106 -7.91 6.61 6.24
N PHE A 107 -7.08 6.78 7.28
CA PHE A 107 -7.19 7.90 8.21
C PHE A 107 -6.72 9.23 7.59
N TYR A 108 -5.78 9.21 6.64
CA TYR A 108 -5.43 10.39 5.85
C TYR A 108 -6.64 10.92 5.09
N PHE A 109 -7.37 10.04 4.38
CA PHE A 109 -8.60 10.44 3.70
C PHE A 109 -9.67 10.93 4.68
N GLY A 110 -9.88 10.21 5.78
CA GLY A 110 -10.83 10.65 6.82
C GLY A 110 -10.50 12.06 7.35
N ALA A 111 -9.23 12.35 7.64
CA ALA A 111 -8.80 13.68 8.06
C ALA A 111 -8.99 14.74 6.95
N ARG A 112 -8.61 14.42 5.71
CA ARG A 112 -8.75 15.31 4.54
C ARG A 112 -10.21 15.69 4.26
N PHE A 113 -11.16 14.79 4.56
CA PHE A 113 -12.59 15.00 4.30
C PHE A 113 -13.41 15.38 5.54
N GLY A 114 -12.74 15.68 6.65
CA GLY A 114 -13.38 16.27 7.83
C GLY A 114 -14.17 15.26 8.68
N PHE A 115 -13.81 13.98 8.65
CA PHE A 115 -14.43 12.96 9.49
C PHE A 115 -14.32 13.36 10.97
N ASP A 116 -15.40 13.17 11.71
CA ASP A 116 -15.43 13.47 13.14
C ASP A 116 -15.08 12.22 13.98
N LYS A 117 -15.39 12.26 15.27
CA LYS A 117 -15.11 11.12 16.16
C LYS A 117 -15.99 9.90 15.83
N ALA A 118 -17.25 10.09 15.47
CA ALA A 118 -18.17 9.01 15.14
C ALA A 118 -17.82 8.34 13.80
N ASP A 119 -17.27 9.09 12.86
CA ASP A 119 -16.83 8.53 11.56
C ASP A 119 -15.56 7.66 11.68
N ARG A 120 -14.81 7.78 12.78
CA ARG A 120 -13.52 7.08 13.01
C ARG A 120 -13.63 5.81 13.85
N PHE A 121 -14.75 5.58 14.54
CA PHE A 121 -14.93 4.50 15.53
C PHE A 121 -16.34 3.93 15.48
#